data_AF-A0A1V5BEX0-F1
#
_entry.id   AF-A0A1V5BEX0-F1
#
_cell.length_a   1.000
_cell.length_b   1.000
_cell.length_c   1.000
_cell.angle_alpha   90.00
_cell.angle_beta   90.00
_cell.angle_gamma   90.00
#
_symmetry.space_group_name_H-M   'P 1'
#
loop_
_entity.id
_entity.type
_entity.pdbx_description
1 polymer ?
#
loop_
_entity_poly.entity_id
_entity_poly.type
_entity_poly.pdbx_seq_one_letter_code
_entity_poly.pdbx_strand_id
1 'polypeptide(L)'
;MLEKYFDRLSSATDWHHNKLQGSSPMGTILNQAQGADRLKTTISSLLSAGQTSQAEPLIRQYLEYKLQQIIRRVNIPVSIDFAIKDTSRMVNNCLEAITSAIDLHKKAGTLILDAQQVQDIDTVHVPAIVGNWVSHYETGSSSSLSASALGGVISSIYALAECFRYDDNTSGHSTVRKWYKSLSKR
;
A
#
# COMPACT_ATOMS: atom_id res chain seq x y z
N MET A 1 -3.37 -15.57 21.17
CA MET A 1 -2.49 -16.76 21.09
C MET A 1 -3.42 -17.93 20.81
N LEU A 2 -3.26 -18.62 19.68
CA LEU A 2 -4.15 -19.72 19.30
C LEU A 2 -3.38 -21.03 19.40
N GLU A 3 -3.77 -21.87 20.35
CA GLU A 3 -3.31 -23.24 20.48
C GLU A 3 -4.35 -24.14 19.78
N LYS A 4 -3.89 -24.98 18.85
CA LYS A 4 -4.73 -26.02 18.26
C LYS A 4 -4.07 -27.36 18.54
N TYR A 5 -4.86 -28.28 19.08
CA TYR A 5 -4.47 -29.64 19.46
C TYR A 5 -4.84 -30.66 18.37
N PHE A 6 -4.39 -31.91 18.56
CA PHE A 6 -4.65 -33.19 17.84
C PHE A 6 -3.56 -33.59 16.80
N ASP A 7 -3.08 -34.83 16.69
CA ASP A 7 -3.40 -36.10 17.38
C ASP A 7 -2.21 -37.10 17.31
N ARG A 8 -2.26 -38.18 18.10
CA ARG A 8 -1.22 -39.23 18.18
C ARG A 8 -1.11 -40.07 16.90
N LEU A 9 -0.01 -39.92 16.17
CA LEU A 9 0.44 -40.92 15.20
C LEU A 9 1.53 -41.80 15.83
N SER A 10 1.12 -43.03 16.15
CA SER A 10 1.89 -44.27 16.23
C SER A 10 3.10 -44.35 17.20
N SER A 11 2.88 -45.08 18.30
CA SER A 11 3.88 -45.90 19.04
C SER A 11 4.98 -45.23 19.88
N ALA A 12 4.87 -43.95 20.25
CA ALA A 12 5.76 -43.35 21.25
C ALA A 12 4.99 -42.85 22.49
N THR A 13 5.47 -43.20 23.67
CA THR A 13 4.89 -42.86 24.99
C THR A 13 5.12 -41.39 25.40
N ASP A 14 5.82 -40.61 24.57
CA ASP A 14 6.20 -39.23 24.89
C ASP A 14 5.39 -38.18 24.13
N TRP A 15 5.06 -37.11 24.84
CA TRP A 15 4.31 -35.97 24.33
C TRP A 15 5.23 -35.04 23.53
N HIS A 16 5.12 -35.08 22.20
CA HIS A 16 5.84 -34.13 21.33
C HIS A 16 5.15 -32.76 21.30
N HIS A 17 5.82 -31.74 21.83
CA HIS A 17 5.38 -30.36 21.76
C HIS A 17 5.94 -29.71 20.48
N ASN A 18 5.12 -29.56 19.45
CA ASN A 18 5.48 -28.74 18.30
C ASN A 18 5.04 -27.29 18.54
N LYS A 19 6.02 -26.44 18.83
CA LYS A 19 5.81 -25.00 19.02
C LYS A 19 5.72 -24.35 17.64
N LEU A 20 4.51 -24.13 17.14
CA LEU A 20 4.32 -23.34 15.93
C LEU A 20 4.69 -21.89 16.24
N GLN A 21 5.85 -21.44 15.77
CA GLN A 21 6.22 -20.04 15.78
C GLN A 21 5.39 -19.31 14.71
N GLY A 22 4.20 -18.84 15.09
CA GLY A 22 3.46 -17.86 14.31
C GLY A 22 3.99 -16.47 14.64
N SER A 23 4.53 -15.76 13.65
CA SER A 23 4.67 -14.31 13.76
C SER A 23 3.29 -13.68 13.87
N SER A 24 3.14 -12.66 14.73
CA SER A 24 1.90 -11.86 14.79
C SER A 24 1.49 -11.44 13.37
N PRO A 25 0.20 -11.51 12.99
CA PRO A 25 -0.26 -11.07 11.66
C PRO A 25 0.05 -9.59 11.43
N MET A 26 0.30 -8.85 12.51
CA MET A 26 0.99 -7.57 12.49
C MET A 26 2.50 -7.82 12.52
N GLY A 27 3.07 -8.07 11.34
CA GLY A 27 4.52 -8.21 11.16
C GLY A 27 5.31 -7.07 11.81
N THR A 28 6.57 -7.35 12.13
CA THR A 28 7.53 -6.45 12.79
C THR A 28 7.35 -4.98 12.42
N ILE A 29 6.84 -4.18 13.37
CA ILE A 29 6.66 -2.73 13.23
C ILE A 29 8.00 -2.03 13.53
N LEU A 30 9.04 -2.36 12.78
CA LEU A 30 10.29 -1.61 12.76
C LEU A 30 10.75 -1.60 11.29
N ASN A 31 11.14 -0.44 10.75
CA ASN A 31 11.69 -0.19 9.40
C ASN A 31 10.78 0.06 8.18
N GLN A 32 9.45 0.00 8.27
CA GLN A 32 8.59 0.17 7.08
C GLN A 32 8.76 1.53 6.36
N ALA A 33 8.74 2.67 7.08
CA ALA A 33 8.86 4.00 6.45
C ALA A 33 10.22 4.22 5.79
N GLN A 34 11.32 3.82 6.46
CA GLN A 34 12.66 3.84 5.88
C GLN A 34 12.76 2.91 4.65
N GLY A 35 12.02 1.79 4.64
CA GLY A 35 11.93 0.89 3.50
C GLY A 35 11.31 1.56 2.27
N ALA A 36 10.25 2.37 2.45
CA ALA A 36 9.59 3.07 1.35
C ALA A 36 10.49 4.11 0.67
N ASP A 37 11.17 4.93 1.49
CA ASP A 37 12.06 5.97 0.97
C ASP A 37 13.30 5.34 0.31
N ARG A 38 13.85 4.26 0.89
CA ARG A 38 14.92 3.47 0.27
C ARG A 38 14.48 2.83 -1.05
N LEU A 39 13.26 2.28 -1.13
CA LEU A 39 12.72 1.75 -2.38
C LEU A 39 12.64 2.85 -3.43
N LYS A 40 12.08 4.01 -3.10
CA LYS A 40 12.03 5.16 -4.02
C LYS A 40 13.42 5.56 -4.51
N THR A 41 14.39 5.74 -3.61
CA THR A 41 15.77 6.09 -3.99
C THR A 41 16.40 5.04 -4.90
N THR A 42 16.23 3.76 -4.58
CA THR A 42 16.76 2.65 -5.38
C THR A 42 16.15 2.66 -6.79
N ILE A 43 14.83 2.78 -6.88
CA ILE A 43 14.13 2.84 -8.16
C ILE A 43 14.62 4.05 -8.98
N SER A 44 14.70 5.24 -8.39
CA SER A 44 15.20 6.43 -9.08
C SER A 44 16.62 6.24 -9.60
N SER A 45 17.50 5.59 -8.83
CA SER A 45 18.86 5.25 -9.27
C SER A 45 18.84 4.32 -10.48
N LEU A 46 18.06 3.24 -10.45
CA LEU A 46 17.96 2.28 -11.55
C LEU A 46 17.40 2.94 -12.82
N LEU A 47 16.36 3.76 -12.68
CA LEU A 47 15.78 4.50 -13.82
C LEU A 47 16.78 5.48 -14.42
N SER A 48 17.56 6.19 -13.60
CA SER A 48 18.61 7.09 -14.09
C SER A 48 19.75 6.36 -14.81
N ALA A 49 19.99 5.10 -14.47
CA ALA A 49 20.96 4.23 -15.13
C ALA A 49 20.39 3.49 -16.36
N GLY A 50 19.12 3.75 -16.74
CA GLY A 50 18.45 3.05 -17.85
C GLY A 50 18.08 1.59 -17.55
N GLN A 51 18.19 1.15 -16.30
CA GLN A 51 17.92 -0.23 -15.86
C GLN A 51 16.43 -0.44 -15.58
N THR A 52 15.57 -0.20 -16.58
CA THR A 52 14.10 -0.24 -16.43
C THR A 52 13.62 -1.60 -15.93
N SER A 53 14.04 -2.71 -16.55
CA SER A 53 13.62 -4.07 -16.16
C SER A 53 13.93 -4.45 -14.70
N GLN A 54 14.95 -3.83 -14.08
CA GLN A 54 15.25 -4.04 -12.66
C GLN A 54 14.41 -3.13 -11.75
N ALA A 55 14.05 -1.94 -12.23
CA ALA A 55 13.22 -0.98 -11.51
C ALA A 55 11.75 -1.44 -11.43
N GLU A 56 11.24 -2.07 -12.47
CA GLU A 56 9.85 -2.55 -12.61
C GLU A 56 9.33 -3.32 -11.37
N PRO A 57 9.93 -4.44 -10.92
CA PRO A 57 9.43 -5.18 -9.75
C PRO A 57 9.47 -4.35 -8.45
N LEU A 58 10.42 -3.43 -8.33
CA LEU A 58 10.54 -2.56 -7.16
C LEU A 58 9.46 -1.46 -7.15
N ILE A 59 9.05 -0.95 -8.33
CA ILE A 59 7.93 -0.01 -8.43
C ILE A 59 6.64 -0.65 -7.94
N ARG A 60 6.40 -1.91 -8.31
CA ARG A 60 5.26 -2.67 -7.78
C ARG A 60 5.32 -2.77 -6.25
N GLN A 61 6.47 -3.19 -5.71
CA GLN A 61 6.64 -3.29 -4.26
C GLN A 61 6.42 -1.93 -3.56
N TYR A 62 6.89 -0.85 -4.16
CA TYR A 62 6.69 0.51 -3.65
C TYR A 62 5.22 0.93 -3.68
N LEU A 63 4.49 0.62 -4.76
CA LEU A 63 3.04 0.86 -4.87
C LEU A 63 2.27 0.09 -3.78
N GLU A 64 2.49 -1.22 -3.67
CA GLU A 64 1.83 -2.06 -2.65
C GLU A 64 2.08 -1.52 -1.24
N TYR A 65 3.34 -1.17 -0.95
CA TYR A 65 3.71 -0.57 0.31
C TYR A 65 2.93 0.73 0.57
N LYS A 66 2.85 1.63 -0.42
CA LYS A 66 2.18 2.94 -0.26
C LYS A 66 0.68 2.80 -0.09
N LEU A 67 0.04 1.88 -0.82
CA LEU A 67 -1.39 1.63 -0.66
C LEU A 67 -1.70 1.03 0.73
N GLN A 68 -0.91 0.06 1.19
CA GLN A 68 -1.05 -0.48 2.55
C GLN A 68 -0.76 0.56 3.63
N GLN A 69 0.18 1.49 3.37
CA GLN A 69 0.45 2.62 4.25
C GLN A 69 -0.78 3.53 4.37
N ILE A 70 -1.45 3.86 3.26
CA ILE A 70 -2.69 4.66 3.26
C ILE A 70 -3.76 3.96 4.09
N ILE A 71 -4.04 2.68 3.80
CA ILE A 71 -5.05 1.88 4.51
C ILE A 71 -4.81 1.91 6.03
N ARG A 72 -3.57 1.67 6.46
CA ARG A 72 -3.20 1.66 7.88
C ARG A 72 -3.23 3.04 8.53
N ARG A 73 -2.72 4.07 7.85
CA ARG A 73 -2.60 5.42 8.42
C ARG A 73 -3.95 6.10 8.56
N VAL A 74 -4.85 5.86 7.62
CA VAL A 74 -6.20 6.45 7.57
C VAL A 74 -7.26 5.48 8.09
N ASN A 75 -6.83 4.39 8.74
CA ASN A 75 -7.69 3.42 9.42
C ASN A 75 -8.85 2.89 8.55
N ILE A 76 -8.55 2.55 7.30
CA ILE A 76 -9.53 1.99 6.36
C ILE A 76 -9.79 0.53 6.74
N PRO A 77 -11.04 0.14 7.05
CA PRO A 77 -11.35 -1.25 7.36
C PRO A 77 -11.22 -2.12 6.10
N VAL A 78 -10.56 -3.27 6.24
CA VAL A 78 -10.41 -4.27 5.18
C VAL A 78 -10.87 -5.64 5.69
N SER A 79 -11.46 -6.46 4.81
CA SER A 79 -11.89 -7.83 5.17
C SER A 79 -10.70 -8.67 5.63
N ILE A 80 -10.92 -9.69 6.47
CA ILE A 80 -9.88 -10.64 6.85
C ILE A 80 -9.30 -11.38 5.62
N ASP A 81 -10.11 -11.58 4.58
CA ASP A 81 -9.68 -12.19 3.31
C ASP A 81 -8.65 -11.34 2.57
N PHE A 82 -8.65 -10.03 2.79
CA PHE A 82 -7.66 -9.10 2.23
C PHE A 82 -6.24 -9.43 2.71
N ALA A 83 -6.09 -9.84 3.98
CA ALA A 83 -4.79 -10.16 4.57
C ALA A 83 -4.27 -11.54 4.17
N ILE A 84 -5.12 -12.41 3.62
CA ILE A 84 -4.83 -13.83 3.34
C ILE A 84 -4.63 -14.10 1.83
N LYS A 85 -5.12 -13.21 0.95
CA LYS A 85 -5.11 -13.39 -0.50
C LYS A 85 -3.71 -13.34 -1.14
N ASP A 86 -3.62 -14.01 -2.29
CA ASP A 86 -2.50 -14.02 -3.23
C ASP A 86 -1.98 -12.60 -3.54
N THR A 87 -0.67 -12.42 -3.37
CA THR A 87 0.10 -11.22 -3.72
C THR A 87 -0.20 -10.69 -5.12
N SER A 88 -0.57 -11.55 -6.07
CA SER A 88 -0.87 -11.16 -7.46
C SER A 88 -1.96 -10.08 -7.58
N ARG A 89 -2.97 -10.07 -6.69
CA ARG A 89 -4.08 -9.10 -6.70
C ARG A 89 -4.00 -8.03 -5.62
N MET A 90 -2.89 -7.96 -4.89
CA MET A 90 -2.75 -7.08 -3.71
C MET A 90 -2.99 -5.60 -4.05
N VAL A 91 -2.43 -5.11 -5.16
CA VAL A 91 -2.60 -3.72 -5.61
C VAL A 91 -4.07 -3.39 -5.87
N ASN A 92 -4.75 -4.20 -6.68
CA ASN A 92 -6.16 -3.99 -7.01
C ASN A 92 -7.05 -4.06 -5.77
N ASN A 93 -6.84 -5.06 -4.90
CA ASN A 93 -7.57 -5.15 -3.64
C ASN A 93 -7.39 -3.88 -2.78
N CYS A 94 -6.17 -3.31 -2.73
CA CYS A 94 -5.91 -2.09 -1.98
C CYS A 94 -6.63 -0.88 -2.59
N LEU A 95 -6.57 -0.73 -3.92
CA LEU A 95 -7.24 0.36 -4.63
C LEU A 95 -8.75 0.28 -4.42
N GLU A 96 -9.36 -0.91 -4.59
CA GLU A 96 -10.79 -1.12 -4.36
C GLU A 96 -11.19 -0.78 -2.91
N ALA A 97 -10.40 -1.19 -1.92
CA ALA A 97 -10.65 -0.88 -0.51
C ALA A 97 -10.62 0.63 -0.25
N ILE A 98 -9.63 1.33 -0.81
CA ILE A 98 -9.48 2.78 -0.66
C ILE A 98 -10.65 3.50 -1.34
N THR A 99 -10.95 3.21 -2.61
CA THR A 99 -12.03 3.84 -3.36
C THR A 99 -13.39 3.58 -2.72
N SER A 100 -13.66 2.35 -2.27
CA SER A 100 -14.92 2.01 -1.59
C SER A 100 -15.09 2.75 -0.28
N ALA A 101 -14.01 2.92 0.50
CA ALA A 101 -14.05 3.67 1.74
C ALA A 101 -14.29 5.17 1.51
N ILE A 102 -13.65 5.75 0.48
CA ILE A 102 -13.92 7.15 0.08
C ILE A 102 -15.38 7.33 -0.32
N ASP A 103 -15.92 6.45 -1.18
CA ASP A 103 -17.31 6.52 -1.62
C ASP A 103 -18.31 6.38 -0.46
N LEU A 104 -18.04 5.47 0.49
CA LEU A 104 -18.86 5.32 1.69
C LEU A 104 -18.88 6.61 2.52
N HIS A 105 -17.71 7.20 2.80
CA HIS A 105 -17.62 8.43 3.58
C HIS A 105 -18.22 9.63 2.84
N LYS A 106 -18.10 9.67 1.50
CA LYS A 106 -18.71 10.68 0.64
C LYS A 106 -20.23 10.60 0.72
N LYS A 107 -20.80 9.41 0.55
CA LYS A 107 -22.25 9.16 0.65
C LYS A 107 -22.80 9.43 2.05
N ALA A 108 -22.00 9.16 3.09
CA ALA A 108 -22.36 9.46 4.47
C ALA A 108 -22.21 10.96 4.84
N GLY A 109 -21.67 11.80 3.95
CA GLY A 109 -21.41 13.22 4.25
C GLY A 109 -20.35 13.44 5.34
N THR A 110 -19.44 12.47 5.53
CA THR A 110 -18.41 12.51 6.59
C THR A 110 -16.98 12.56 6.05
N LEU A 111 -16.82 12.62 4.73
CA LEU A 111 -15.51 12.63 4.10
C LEU A 111 -14.74 13.92 4.44
N ILE A 112 -13.52 13.75 4.95
CA ILE A 112 -12.63 14.85 5.34
C ILE A 112 -11.70 15.32 4.23
N LEU A 113 -11.54 14.52 3.18
CA LEU A 113 -10.78 14.91 2.01
C LEU A 113 -11.49 16.06 1.30
N ASP A 114 -10.73 17.06 0.87
CA ASP A 114 -11.29 18.15 0.09
C ASP A 114 -11.67 17.70 -1.33
N ALA A 115 -12.45 18.53 -2.02
CA ALA A 115 -12.95 18.19 -3.35
C ALA A 115 -11.82 17.98 -4.38
N GLN A 116 -10.70 18.70 -4.24
CA GLN A 116 -9.56 18.58 -5.15
C GLN A 116 -8.83 17.26 -4.89
N GLN A 117 -8.59 16.89 -3.63
CA GLN A 117 -8.00 15.61 -3.25
C GLN A 117 -8.80 14.43 -3.81
N VAL A 118 -10.13 14.47 -3.71
CA VAL A 118 -11.00 13.42 -4.28
C VAL A 118 -10.92 13.40 -5.80
N GLN A 119 -10.99 14.57 -6.45
CA GLN A 119 -10.89 14.67 -7.90
C GLN A 119 -9.54 14.15 -8.43
N ASP A 120 -8.44 14.50 -7.77
CA ASP A 120 -7.10 14.07 -8.12
C ASP A 120 -6.93 12.55 -7.98
N ILE A 121 -7.49 11.96 -6.92
CA ILE A 121 -7.53 10.51 -6.74
C ILE A 121 -8.27 9.85 -7.92
N ASP A 122 -9.50 10.29 -8.19
CA ASP A 122 -10.41 9.63 -9.15
C ASP A 122 -9.96 9.81 -10.61
N THR A 123 -9.41 10.98 -10.97
CA THR A 123 -9.22 11.37 -12.38
C THR A 123 -7.76 11.44 -12.82
N VAL A 124 -6.83 11.57 -11.88
CA VAL A 124 -5.40 11.76 -12.19
C VAL A 124 -4.57 10.58 -11.71
N HIS A 125 -4.52 10.35 -10.40
CA HIS A 125 -3.52 9.46 -9.82
C HIS A 125 -3.86 7.97 -9.98
N VAL A 126 -5.09 7.56 -9.65
CA VAL A 126 -5.49 6.15 -9.82
C VAL A 126 -5.48 5.75 -11.30
N PRO A 127 -6.07 6.51 -12.25
CA PRO A 127 -5.98 6.19 -13.67
C PRO A 127 -4.53 6.15 -14.19
N ALA A 128 -3.67 7.08 -13.77
CA ALA A 128 -2.27 7.07 -14.18
C ALA A 128 -1.48 5.87 -13.63
N ILE A 129 -1.85 5.33 -12.47
CA ILE A 129 -1.24 4.12 -11.91
C ILE A 129 -1.79 2.87 -12.61
N VAL A 130 -3.10 2.76 -12.76
CA VAL A 130 -3.75 1.58 -13.35
C VAL A 130 -3.44 1.47 -14.85
N GLY A 131 -3.68 2.54 -15.60
CA GLY A 131 -3.55 2.58 -17.05
C GLY A 131 -2.10 2.52 -17.55
N ASN A 132 -1.13 3.09 -16.81
CA ASN A 132 0.28 3.04 -17.22
C ASN A 132 1.04 1.83 -16.66
N TRP A 133 0.56 1.12 -15.65
CA TRP A 133 1.39 0.16 -14.92
C TRP A 133 0.68 -1.13 -14.50
N VAL A 134 -0.45 -1.05 -13.79
CA VAL A 134 -1.09 -2.24 -13.20
C VAL A 134 -1.61 -3.22 -14.27
N SER A 135 -2.27 -2.72 -15.31
CA SER A 135 -2.80 -3.57 -16.39
C SER A 135 -1.71 -4.31 -17.20
N HIS A 136 -0.51 -3.74 -17.29
CA HIS A 136 0.62 -4.36 -17.97
C HIS A 136 1.27 -5.46 -17.12
N TYR A 137 1.41 -5.22 -15.81
CA TYR A 137 2.00 -6.19 -14.89
C TYR A 137 1.11 -7.43 -14.67
N GLU A 138 -0.21 -7.25 -14.45
CA GLU A 138 -1.11 -8.38 -14.14
C GLU A 138 -1.29 -9.35 -15.32
N THR A 139 -1.07 -8.88 -16.54
CA THR A 139 -1.17 -9.70 -17.75
C THR A 139 0.14 -10.41 -18.11
N GLY A 140 1.22 -10.20 -17.35
CA GLY A 140 2.55 -10.75 -17.65
C GLY A 140 3.16 -10.21 -18.94
N SER A 141 2.62 -9.11 -19.47
CA SER A 141 3.11 -8.47 -20.68
C SER A 141 4.35 -7.65 -20.33
N SER A 142 5.50 -7.97 -20.93
CA SER A 142 6.71 -7.17 -20.78
C SER A 142 6.44 -5.76 -21.31
N SER A 143 6.24 -4.80 -20.40
CA SER A 143 6.02 -3.41 -20.77
C SER A 143 7.33 -2.80 -21.27
N SER A 144 7.33 -2.26 -22.49
CA SER A 144 8.45 -1.46 -23.02
C SER A 144 8.41 -0.02 -22.48
N LEU A 145 8.04 0.17 -21.21
CA LEU A 145 7.86 1.52 -20.65
C LEU A 145 9.22 2.20 -20.54
N SER A 146 9.28 3.44 -21.02
CA SER A 146 10.47 4.26 -20.90
C SER A 146 10.76 4.59 -19.42
N ALA A 147 12.02 4.88 -19.11
CA ALA A 147 12.38 5.34 -17.77
C ALA A 147 11.59 6.60 -17.34
N SER A 148 11.24 7.48 -18.29
CA SER A 148 10.40 8.65 -18.03
C SER A 148 8.96 8.28 -17.65
N ALA A 149 8.36 7.30 -18.33
CA ALA A 149 7.02 6.81 -17.99
C ALA A 149 7.00 6.18 -16.59
N LEU A 150 8.00 5.36 -16.26
CA LEU A 150 8.16 4.77 -14.92
C LEU A 150 8.39 5.84 -13.84
N GLY A 151 9.15 6.90 -14.14
CA GLY A 151 9.30 8.06 -13.28
C GLY A 151 7.97 8.78 -13.02
N GLY A 152 7.12 8.89 -14.04
CA GLY A 152 5.76 9.41 -13.94
C GLY A 152 4.89 8.57 -13.00
N VAL A 153 4.94 7.24 -13.12
CA VAL A 153 4.22 6.31 -12.23
C VAL A 153 4.62 6.52 -10.76
N ILE A 154 5.92 6.60 -10.46
CA ILE A 154 6.40 6.85 -9.08
C ILE A 154 5.90 8.18 -8.54
N SER A 155 5.86 9.21 -9.38
CA SER A 155 5.36 10.53 -9.02
C SER A 155 3.86 10.47 -8.70
N SER A 156 3.08 9.75 -9.50
CA SER A 156 1.65 9.51 -9.24
C SER A 156 1.42 8.70 -7.97
N ILE A 157 2.24 7.69 -7.67
CA ILE A 157 2.17 6.92 -6.40
C ILE A 157 2.40 7.83 -5.20
N TYR A 158 3.40 8.71 -5.30
CA TYR A 158 3.69 9.68 -4.23
C TYR A 158 2.54 10.68 -4.07
N ALA A 159 2.05 11.26 -5.17
CA ALA A 159 0.96 12.24 -5.15
C ALA A 159 -0.35 11.63 -4.60
N LEU A 160 -0.67 10.38 -4.96
CA LEU A 160 -1.79 9.63 -4.39
C LEU A 160 -1.71 9.57 -2.86
N ALA A 161 -0.54 9.27 -2.30
CA ALA A 161 -0.36 9.21 -0.85
C ALA A 161 -0.50 10.59 -0.20
N GLU A 162 -0.10 11.66 -0.89
CA GLU A 162 -0.26 13.03 -0.42
C GLU A 162 -1.73 13.48 -0.38
N CYS A 163 -2.63 12.91 -1.18
CA CYS A 163 -4.07 13.17 -1.05
C CYS A 163 -4.62 12.78 0.35
N PHE A 164 -3.94 11.91 1.09
CA PHE A 164 -4.33 11.46 2.44
C PHE A 164 -3.57 12.17 3.56
N ARG A 165 -2.98 13.33 3.26
CA ARG A 165 -2.29 14.18 4.22
C ARG A 165 -2.81 15.60 4.15
N TYR A 166 -2.69 16.31 5.26
CA TYR A 166 -3.07 17.71 5.39
C TYR A 166 -1.94 18.54 5.98
N ASP A 167 -1.97 19.83 5.69
CA ASP A 167 -1.07 20.81 6.28
C ASP A 167 -1.53 21.19 7.68
N ASP A 168 -0.71 20.86 8.67
CA ASP A 168 -0.95 21.27 10.05
C ASP A 168 -0.21 22.58 10.35
N ASN A 169 -0.98 23.67 10.44
CA ASN A 169 -0.49 25.02 10.71
C ASN A 169 -0.54 25.38 12.22
N THR A 170 -0.84 24.43 13.10
CA THR A 170 -0.88 24.67 14.56
C THR A 170 0.49 25.00 15.16
N SER A 171 1.56 24.64 14.47
CA SER A 171 2.94 24.93 14.84
C SER A 171 3.39 26.17 14.08
N GLY A 172 3.11 27.37 14.60
CA GLY A 172 3.15 28.68 13.92
C GLY A 172 4.46 29.13 13.23
N HIS A 173 5.42 28.24 12.98
CA HIS A 173 6.68 28.50 12.29
C HIS A 173 7.00 27.49 11.17
N SER A 174 6.26 26.39 11.01
CA SER A 174 6.46 25.44 9.90
C SER A 174 5.20 24.63 9.63
N THR A 175 4.74 24.65 8.37
CA THR A 175 3.68 23.77 7.89
C THR A 175 4.19 22.33 7.86
N VAL A 176 3.64 21.48 8.72
CA VAL A 176 3.99 20.06 8.77
C VAL A 176 2.87 19.24 8.13
N ARG A 177 3.20 18.49 7.08
CA ARG A 177 2.27 17.54 6.45
C ARG A 177 2.00 16.35 7.38
N LYS A 178 0.77 16.20 7.85
CA LYS A 178 0.33 15.08 8.71
C LYS A 178 -0.65 14.18 7.99
N TRP A 179 -0.63 12.89 8.31
CA TRP A 179 -1.67 11.95 7.86
C TRP A 179 -2.98 12.26 8.57
N TYR A 180 -4.10 12.16 7.87
CA TYR A 180 -5.40 12.08 8.52
C TYR A 180 -5.47 10.83 9.40
N LYS A 181 -6.06 10.93 10.59
CA LYS A 181 -6.35 9.75 11.46
C LYS A 181 -7.37 8.81 10.86
N SER A 182 -8.36 9.34 10.13
CA SER A 182 -9.34 8.57 9.37
C SER A 182 -9.91 9.40 8.22
N LEU A 183 -10.71 8.78 7.35
CA LEU A 183 -11.43 9.49 6.29
C LEU A 183 -12.49 10.48 6.81
N SER A 184 -12.68 10.57 8.13
CA SER A 184 -13.58 11.53 8.79
C SER A 184 -12.90 12.37 9.86
N LYS A 185 -11.58 12.21 10.10
CA LYS A 185 -10.88 12.86 11.22
C LYS A 185 -9.43 13.22 10.90
N ARG A 186 -9.02 14.43 11.34
CA ARG A 186 -7.62 14.89 11.34
C ARG A 186 -6.79 14.20 12.42
#